data_AF-A0A1A3HVW6-F1
#
_entry.id   AF-A0A1A3HVW6-F1
#
_cell.length_a   1.000
_cell.length_b   1.000
_cell.length_c   1.000
_cell.angle_alpha   90.00
_cell.angle_beta   90.00
_cell.angle_gamma   90.00
#
_symmetry.space_group_name_H-M   'P 1'
#
loop_
_entity.id
_entity.type
_entity.pdbx_description
1 polymer ?
#
loop_
_entity_poly.entity_id
_entity_poly.type
_entity_poly.pdbx_seq_one_letter_code
_entity_poly.pdbx_strand_id
1 'polypeptide(L)'
;MERSLQFWRDGLGFAQLFDHTFTGDWPELFGASGNQLRSVFLGDPQQPDSGIVELVQLAGAAQAQQPPPTPRHGFFLLSLQREVDAALSTLAALGFTDGVRRITMPAPAGKTVPMAVITAPDGVLVELIGPAE
;
A
#
# COMPACT_ATOMS: atom_id res chain seq x y z
N MET A 1 -9.28 -0.76 -9.07
CA MET A 1 -7.98 -0.17 -9.42
C MET A 1 -7.92 1.28 -8.95
N GLU A 2 -8.88 2.09 -9.36
CA GLU A 2 -8.99 3.53 -9.15
C GLU A 2 -8.93 3.90 -7.66
N ARG A 3 -9.67 3.17 -6.80
CA ARG A 3 -9.64 3.37 -5.35
C ARG A 3 -8.26 3.06 -4.75
N SER A 4 -7.58 2.02 -5.24
CA SER A 4 -6.20 1.72 -4.83
C SER A 4 -5.23 2.80 -5.31
N LEU A 5 -5.37 3.33 -6.53
CA LEU A 5 -4.55 4.44 -7.01
C LEU A 5 -4.74 5.70 -6.15
N GLN A 6 -5.97 6.04 -5.78
CA GLN A 6 -6.23 7.15 -4.85
C GLN A 6 -5.52 6.93 -3.51
N PHE A 7 -5.52 5.70 -2.98
CA PHE A 7 -4.84 5.39 -1.72
C PHE A 7 -3.32 5.51 -1.84
N TRP A 8 -2.72 4.80 -2.80
CA TRP A 8 -1.27 4.66 -2.91
C TRP A 8 -0.60 5.89 -3.54
N ARG A 9 -1.13 6.39 -4.66
CA ARG A 9 -0.56 7.53 -5.38
C ARG A 9 -0.95 8.85 -4.71
N ASP A 10 -2.26 9.09 -4.58
CA ASP A 10 -2.76 10.39 -4.14
C ASP A 10 -2.69 10.54 -2.60
N GLY A 11 -2.87 9.45 -1.85
CA GLY A 11 -2.83 9.43 -0.39
C GLY A 11 -1.43 9.28 0.21
N LEU A 12 -0.66 8.30 -0.27
CA LEU A 12 0.69 7.99 0.23
C LEU A 12 1.83 8.62 -0.59
N GLY A 13 1.49 9.33 -1.67
CA GLY A 13 2.44 10.14 -2.44
C GLY A 13 3.37 9.35 -3.35
N PHE A 14 3.08 8.08 -3.66
CA PHE A 14 3.85 7.34 -4.66
C PHE A 14 3.68 7.95 -6.05
N ALA A 15 4.71 7.90 -6.88
CA ALA A 15 4.59 8.24 -8.30
C ALA A 15 4.22 7.01 -9.12
N GLN A 16 3.43 7.21 -10.17
CA GLN A 16 3.21 6.18 -11.18
C GLN A 16 4.42 6.09 -12.10
N LEU A 17 5.18 5.00 -11.97
CA LEU A 17 6.36 4.72 -12.78
C LEU A 17 5.99 4.03 -14.09
N PHE A 18 4.91 3.25 -14.08
CA PHE A 18 4.47 2.43 -15.20
C PHE A 18 2.95 2.18 -15.11
N ASP A 19 2.24 2.14 -16.24
CA ASP A 19 0.83 1.71 -16.36
C ASP A 19 0.60 1.15 -17.76
N HIS A 20 0.36 -0.14 -17.86
CA HIS A 20 0.18 -0.81 -19.14
C HIS A 20 -0.70 -2.05 -19.05
N THR A 21 -1.39 -2.34 -20.15
CA THR A 21 -2.14 -3.57 -20.34
C THR A 21 -1.33 -4.51 -21.22
N PHE A 22 -0.99 -5.68 -20.68
CA PHE A 22 -0.25 -6.71 -21.38
C PHE A 22 -1.15 -7.87 -21.80
N THR A 23 -0.83 -8.45 -22.96
CA THR A 23 -1.38 -9.74 -23.40
C THR A 23 -0.33 -10.82 -23.20
N GLY A 24 -0.68 -11.89 -22.47
CA GLY A 24 0.25 -12.98 -22.14
C GLY A 24 -0.45 -14.20 -21.55
N ASP A 25 0.32 -15.23 -21.21
CA ASP A 25 -0.20 -16.46 -20.60
C ASP A 25 -0.41 -16.30 -19.08
N TRP A 26 -1.26 -15.35 -18.71
CA TRP A 26 -1.68 -15.12 -17.33
C TRP A 26 -2.52 -16.26 -16.74
N PRO A 27 -3.28 -17.07 -17.52
CA PRO A 27 -3.87 -18.29 -17.01
C PRO A 27 -2.82 -19.23 -16.42
N GLU A 28 -1.69 -19.46 -17.10
CA GLU A 28 -0.61 -20.29 -16.57
C GLU A 28 0.08 -19.62 -15.37
N LEU A 29 0.43 -18.33 -15.46
CA LEU A 29 1.22 -17.66 -14.43
C LEU A 29 0.45 -17.36 -13.14
N PHE A 30 -0.81 -16.92 -13.24
CA PHE A 30 -1.60 -16.41 -12.12
C PHE A 30 -2.94 -17.14 -11.92
N GLY A 31 -3.24 -18.16 -12.73
CA GLY A 31 -4.57 -18.78 -12.71
C GLY A 31 -5.67 -17.83 -13.18
N ALA A 32 -5.33 -16.83 -14.00
CA ALA A 32 -6.29 -15.84 -14.49
C ALA A 32 -7.33 -16.46 -15.45
N SER A 33 -8.51 -15.85 -15.53
CA SER A 33 -9.57 -16.29 -16.45
C SER A 33 -9.32 -15.92 -17.92
N GLY A 34 -8.35 -15.03 -18.18
CA GLY A 34 -8.06 -14.51 -19.51
C GLY A 34 -6.61 -14.07 -19.66
N ASN A 35 -6.25 -13.68 -20.87
CA ASN A 35 -4.88 -13.38 -21.29
C ASN A 35 -4.51 -11.90 -21.21
N GLN A 36 -5.35 -11.04 -20.64
CA GLN A 36 -5.06 -9.62 -20.45
C GLN A 36 -4.88 -9.27 -18.97
N LEU A 37 -3.89 -8.44 -18.68
CA LEU A 37 -3.54 -7.95 -17.35
C LEU A 37 -3.16 -6.48 -17.45
N ARG A 38 -3.74 -5.61 -16.61
CA ARG A 38 -3.24 -4.24 -16.42
C ARG A 38 -2.34 -4.21 -15.19
N SER A 39 -1.11 -3.72 -15.36
CA SER A 39 -0.14 -3.56 -14.28
C SER A 39 0.24 -2.08 -14.13
N VAL A 40 0.20 -1.58 -12.90
CA VAL A 40 0.61 -0.22 -12.54
C VAL A 40 1.69 -0.28 -11.47
N PHE A 41 2.88 0.24 -11.77
CA PHE A 41 3.98 0.33 -10.80
C PHE A 41 3.97 1.68 -10.11
N LEU A 42 3.98 1.65 -8.78
CA LEU A 42 4.02 2.82 -7.92
C LEU A 42 5.31 2.81 -7.10
N GLY A 43 6.07 3.89 -7.13
CA GLY A 43 7.38 3.97 -6.48
C GLY A 43 7.88 5.41 -6.33
N ASP A 44 9.13 5.55 -5.90
CA ASP A 44 9.84 6.83 -5.89
C ASP A 44 10.78 6.90 -7.11
N PRO A 45 10.53 7.79 -8.09
CA PRO A 45 11.37 7.89 -9.29
C PRO A 45 12.77 8.42 -8.98
N GLN A 46 12.97 9.06 -7.83
CA GLN A 46 14.28 9.54 -7.38
C GLN A 46 15.06 8.45 -6.65
N GLN A 47 14.40 7.37 -6.22
CA GLN A 47 14.99 6.25 -5.47
C GLN A 47 14.51 4.91 -6.04
N PRO A 48 14.92 4.52 -7.26
CA PRO A 48 14.41 3.32 -7.92
C PRO A 48 14.63 2.02 -7.14
N ASP A 49 15.64 1.99 -6.26
CA ASP A 49 15.98 0.81 -5.45
C ASP A 49 15.17 0.73 -4.13
N SER A 50 14.29 1.71 -3.83
CA SER A 50 13.48 1.71 -2.61
C SER A 50 12.31 0.71 -2.63
N GLY A 51 12.17 -0.06 -3.71
CA GLY A 51 11.04 -0.94 -3.96
C GLY A 51 9.83 -0.24 -4.57
N ILE A 52 8.90 -1.04 -5.06
CA ILE A 52 7.65 -0.60 -5.70
C ILE A 52 6.45 -1.33 -5.12
N VAL A 53 5.28 -0.69 -5.21
CA VAL A 53 3.98 -1.34 -5.08
C VAL A 53 3.44 -1.56 -6.49
N GLU A 54 3.24 -2.81 -6.89
CA GLU A 54 2.60 -3.16 -8.15
C GLU A 54 1.11 -3.43 -7.92
N LEU A 55 0.25 -2.65 -8.58
CA LEU A 55 -1.18 -2.91 -8.64
C LEU A 55 -1.51 -3.69 -9.90
N VAL A 56 -2.05 -4.90 -9.71
CA VAL A 56 -2.42 -5.79 -10.81
C VAL A 56 -3.94 -5.89 -10.91
N GLN A 57 -4.47 -5.68 -12.11
CA GLN A 57 -5.88 -5.90 -12.43
C GLN A 57 -6.02 -7.02 -13.46
N LEU A 58 -6.68 -8.09 -13.03
CA LEU A 58 -7.07 -9.24 -13.83
C LEU A 58 -8.60 -9.32 -13.91
N ALA A 59 -9.11 -9.59 -15.11
CA ALA A 59 -10.55 -9.77 -15.29
C ALA A 59 -11.04 -11.01 -14.52
N GLY A 60 -12.16 -10.86 -13.79
CA GLY A 60 -12.74 -11.93 -13.01
C GLY A 60 -11.98 -12.30 -11.73
N ALA A 61 -10.95 -11.54 -11.34
CA ALA A 61 -10.29 -11.73 -10.04
C ALA A 61 -11.29 -11.55 -8.89
N ALA A 62 -11.15 -12.39 -7.86
CA ALA A 62 -11.97 -12.29 -6.66
C ALA A 62 -11.70 -10.97 -5.92
N GLN A 63 -12.71 -10.52 -5.15
CA GLN A 63 -12.53 -9.38 -4.26
C GLN A 63 -11.47 -9.69 -3.19
N ALA A 64 -10.72 -8.66 -2.81
CA ALA A 64 -9.75 -8.80 -1.73
C ALA A 64 -10.45 -9.19 -0.42
N GLN A 65 -9.82 -10.10 0.32
CA GLN A 65 -10.31 -10.47 1.64
C GLN A 65 -9.99 -9.36 2.64
N GLN A 66 -10.92 -9.13 3.57
CA GLN A 66 -10.66 -8.24 4.69
C GLN A 66 -9.56 -8.83 5.58
N PRO A 67 -8.63 -8.00 6.09
CA PRO A 67 -7.60 -8.48 6.99
C PRO A 67 -8.25 -9.04 8.28
N PRO A 68 -7.66 -10.10 8.87
CA PRO A 68 -8.16 -10.66 10.11
C PRO A 68 -8.07 -9.62 11.25
N PRO A 69 -8.97 -9.68 12.24
CA PRO A 69 -8.99 -8.71 13.34
C PRO A 69 -7.81 -8.88 14.31
N THR A 70 -7.12 -10.02 14.24
CA THR A 70 -6.00 -10.37 15.12
C THR A 70 -4.73 -10.67 14.32
N PRO A 71 -3.54 -10.41 14.90
CA PRO A 71 -2.28 -10.75 14.25
C PRO A 71 -2.15 -12.23 13.92
N ARG A 72 -1.56 -12.54 12.76
CA ARG A 72 -1.33 -13.91 12.29
C ARG A 72 0.03 -14.04 11.63
N HIS A 73 0.57 -15.25 11.60
CA HIS A 73 1.76 -15.58 10.80
C HIS A 73 1.44 -15.52 9.30
N GLY A 74 2.43 -15.11 8.49
CA GLY A 74 2.34 -14.95 7.05
C GLY A 74 2.72 -13.54 6.60
N PHE A 75 2.32 -13.15 5.38
CA PHE A 75 2.41 -11.75 4.96
C PHE A 75 1.58 -10.88 5.91
N PHE A 76 2.26 -10.02 6.66
CA PHE A 76 1.65 -9.30 7.77
C PHE A 76 1.29 -7.85 7.37
N LEU A 77 2.22 -7.12 6.77
CA LEU A 77 2.05 -5.72 6.38
C LEU A 77 3.09 -5.26 5.35
N LEU A 78 2.84 -4.09 4.76
CA LEU A 78 3.83 -3.26 4.07
C LEU A 78 4.25 -2.11 4.99
N SER A 79 5.55 -1.88 5.18
CA SER A 79 6.06 -0.81 6.05
C SER A 79 6.69 0.32 5.23
N LEU A 80 6.35 1.57 5.55
CA LEU A 80 6.76 2.77 4.82
C LEU A 80 7.34 3.81 5.77
N GLN A 81 8.48 4.38 5.41
CA GLN A 81 9.01 5.58 6.05
C GLN A 81 8.33 6.82 5.47
N ARG A 82 7.52 7.50 6.27
CA ARG A 82 6.69 8.64 5.88
C ARG A 82 6.38 9.53 7.08
N GLU A 83 6.20 10.81 6.82
CA GLU A 83 5.62 11.74 7.79
C GLU A 83 4.19 11.32 8.15
N VAL A 84 4.02 10.75 9.35
CA VAL A 84 2.79 10.03 9.74
C VAL A 84 1.58 10.96 9.73
N ASP A 85 1.70 12.15 10.33
CA ASP A 85 0.58 13.09 10.40
C ASP A 85 0.16 13.63 9.03
N ALA A 86 1.13 13.97 8.19
CA ALA A 86 0.86 14.46 6.83
C ALA A 86 0.20 13.38 5.97
N ALA A 87 0.69 12.13 6.05
CA ALA A 87 0.12 11.00 5.32
C ALA A 87 -1.32 10.71 5.78
N LEU A 88 -1.56 10.60 7.08
CA LEU A 88 -2.90 10.33 7.62
C LEU A 88 -3.88 11.46 7.32
N SER A 89 -3.44 12.71 7.35
CA SER A 89 -4.28 13.86 6.98
C SER A 89 -4.73 13.80 5.52
N THR A 90 -3.78 13.53 4.61
CA THR A 90 -4.07 13.37 3.17
C THR A 90 -5.02 12.19 2.92
N LEU A 91 -4.76 11.04 3.55
CA LEU A 91 -5.61 9.85 3.45
C LEU A 91 -7.02 10.11 3.98
N ALA A 92 -7.15 10.79 5.12
CA ALA A 92 -8.45 11.16 5.68
C ALA A 92 -9.25 12.07 4.74
N ALA A 93 -8.59 13.05 4.09
CA ALA A 93 -9.24 13.92 3.10
C ALA A 93 -9.78 13.16 1.88
N LEU A 94 -9.16 12.01 1.54
CA LEU A 94 -9.61 11.11 0.48
C LEU A 94 -10.63 10.05 0.97
N GLY A 95 -11.00 10.10 2.24
CA GLY A 95 -11.96 9.20 2.89
C GLY A 95 -11.37 7.83 3.27
N PHE A 96 -10.06 7.73 3.48
CA PHE A 96 -9.40 6.54 4.00
C PHE A 96 -9.12 6.70 5.49
N THR A 97 -10.14 6.41 6.30
CA THR A 97 -10.07 6.51 7.78
C THR A 97 -10.20 5.16 8.49
N ASP A 98 -10.44 4.10 7.73
CA ASP A 98 -10.76 2.78 8.29
C ASP A 98 -9.53 2.12 8.92
N GLY A 99 -9.72 1.57 10.12
CA GLY A 99 -8.69 0.78 10.80
C GLY A 99 -7.47 1.57 11.27
N VAL A 100 -7.49 2.91 11.21
CA VAL A 100 -6.37 3.76 11.62
C VAL A 100 -6.10 3.58 13.12
N ARG A 101 -4.87 3.17 13.44
CA ARG A 101 -4.36 3.08 14.82
C ARG A 101 -3.00 3.72 14.89
N ARG A 102 -2.69 4.37 16.01
CA ARG A 102 -1.49 5.20 16.17
C ARG A 102 -0.83 4.95 17.50
N ILE A 103 0.50 5.01 17.53
CA ILE A 103 1.31 4.99 18.73
C ILE A 103 2.50 5.94 18.60
N THR A 104 3.12 6.24 19.73
CA THR A 104 4.43 6.87 19.81
C THR A 104 5.39 5.86 20.39
N MET A 105 6.36 5.42 19.59
CA MET A 105 7.33 4.40 19.97
C MET A 105 8.57 5.04 20.59
N PRO A 106 9.02 4.61 21.78
CA PRO A 106 10.33 5.02 22.31
C PRO A 106 11.47 4.59 21.38
N ALA A 107 12.42 5.50 21.14
CA ALA A 107 13.62 5.26 20.35
C ALA A 107 14.89 5.56 21.17
N PRO A 108 16.08 5.10 20.73
CA PRO A 108 17.34 5.38 21.40
C PRO A 108 17.58 6.89 21.62
N ALA A 109 18.41 7.22 22.61
CA ALA A 109 18.75 8.60 22.98
C ALA A 109 17.55 9.45 23.48
N GLY A 110 16.50 8.81 24.01
CA GLY A 110 15.34 9.50 24.57
C GLY A 110 14.38 10.08 23.53
N LYS A 111 14.57 9.72 22.25
CA LYS A 111 13.72 10.14 21.14
C LYS A 111 12.42 9.36 21.09
N THR A 112 11.50 9.84 20.26
CA THR A 112 10.27 9.10 19.93
C THR A 112 10.02 9.03 18.44
N VAL A 113 9.40 7.95 17.99
CA VAL A 113 9.01 7.72 16.59
C VAL A 113 7.49 7.62 16.52
N PRO A 114 6.78 8.51 15.80
CA PRO A 114 5.37 8.33 15.55
C PRO A 114 5.19 7.15 14.61
N MET A 115 4.25 6.27 14.93
CA MET A 115 3.89 5.13 14.09
C MET A 115 2.38 5.05 13.94
N ALA A 116 1.93 4.59 12.77
CA ALA A 116 0.53 4.31 12.52
C ALA A 116 0.35 3.07 11.66
N VAL A 117 -0.83 2.48 11.74
CA VAL A 117 -1.29 1.51 10.76
C VAL A 117 -2.59 1.97 10.13
N ILE A 118 -2.76 1.68 8.84
CA ILE A 118 -3.97 1.91 8.05
C ILE A 118 -4.20 0.72 7.11
N THR A 119 -5.44 0.45 6.73
CA THR A 119 -5.77 -0.60 5.77
C THR A 119 -6.02 -0.01 4.38
N ALA A 120 -5.29 -0.50 3.39
CA ALA A 120 -5.50 -0.16 1.99
C ALA A 120 -6.83 -0.76 1.47
N PRO A 121 -7.39 -0.26 0.36
CA PRO A 121 -8.68 -0.74 -0.17
C PRO A 121 -8.70 -2.23 -0.57
N ASP A 122 -7.54 -2.80 -0.81
CA ASP A 122 -7.29 -4.21 -1.13
C ASP A 122 -6.96 -5.06 0.11
N GLY A 123 -7.18 -4.54 1.31
CA GLY A 123 -7.02 -5.26 2.57
C GLY A 123 -5.58 -5.35 3.07
N VAL A 124 -4.60 -4.78 2.35
CA VAL A 124 -3.20 -4.72 2.81
C VAL A 124 -3.11 -3.81 4.03
N LEU A 125 -2.52 -4.33 5.12
CA LEU A 125 -2.16 -3.51 6.27
C LEU A 125 -0.88 -2.74 5.95
N VAL A 126 -0.92 -1.42 6.12
CA VAL A 126 0.20 -0.52 5.85
C VAL A 126 0.64 0.13 7.15
N GLU A 127 1.91 -0.06 7.51
CA GLU A 127 2.56 0.62 8.61
C GLU A 127 3.26 1.88 8.11
N LEU A 128 3.03 2.98 8.80
CA LEU A 128 3.72 4.25 8.59
C LEU A 128 4.67 4.49 9.76
N ILE A 129 5.92 4.76 9.45
CA ILE A 129 6.99 5.03 10.41
C ILE A 129 7.53 6.43 10.13
N GLY A 130 7.36 7.35 11.08
CA GLY A 130 7.90 8.70 10.97
C GLY A 130 9.37 8.81 11.36
N PRO A 131 9.96 10.00 11.21
CA PRO A 131 11.31 10.26 11.70
C PRO A 131 11.36 10.22 13.23
N ALA A 132 12.56 10.01 13.78
CA ALA A 132 12.78 10.11 15.21
C ALA A 132 12.90 11.57 15.66
N GLU A 133 11.99 11.99 16.53
CA GLU A 133 11.90 13.32 17.15
C GLU A 133 12.70 13.38 18.46
#